data_AF-A0A841VRJ2-F1
#
_entry.id   AF-A0A841VRJ2-F1
#
_cell.length_a   1.000
_cell.length_b   1.000
_cell.length_c   1.000
_cell.angle_alpha   90.00
_cell.angle_beta   90.00
_cell.angle_gamma   90.00
#
_symmetry.space_group_name_H-M   'P 1'
#
loop_
_entity.id
_entity.type
_entity.pdbx_description
1 polymer ?
#
loop_
_entity_poly.entity_id
_entity_poly.type
_entity_poly.pdbx_seq_one_letter_code
_entity_poly.pdbx_strand_id
1 'polypeptide(L)'
;MPTDAGSAVIYFVIDNAMPLLLYVGETRRSGKRWKGEHGCKQYLGSYHSLHHNYGLQREVSIAFWWDAPIPRRSRQELELSLILKWRSPFNKENWERWGQPFG
;
A
#
# COMPACT_ATOMS: atom_id res chain seq x y z
N MET A 1 6.70 -23.77 1.94
CA MET A 1 5.62 -22.76 1.85
C MET A 1 4.93 -22.70 3.20
N PRO A 2 5.00 -21.60 3.97
CA PRO A 2 4.35 -21.51 5.27
C PRO A 2 2.82 -21.52 5.09
N THR A 3 2.15 -22.29 5.95
CA THR A 3 0.73 -22.67 5.90
C THR A 3 -0.23 -21.53 6.24
N ASP A 4 -1.43 -21.63 5.65
CA ASP A 4 -2.23 -20.52 5.14
C ASP A 4 -3.31 -19.96 6.10
N ALA A 5 -3.06 -19.96 7.41
CA ALA A 5 -4.07 -19.55 8.40
C ALA A 5 -3.48 -18.56 9.43
N GLY A 6 -3.77 -17.26 9.23
CA GLY A 6 -3.54 -16.24 10.27
C GLY A 6 -2.25 -15.43 10.16
N SER A 7 -1.46 -15.59 9.09
CA SER A 7 -0.26 -14.78 8.86
C SER A 7 -0.63 -13.30 8.69
N ALA A 8 -0.06 -12.50 9.58
CA ALA A 8 -0.11 -11.05 9.51
C ALA A 8 0.88 -10.58 8.46
N VAL A 9 0.52 -9.55 7.71
CA VAL A 9 1.29 -9.10 6.55
C VAL A 9 1.31 -7.58 6.52
N ILE A 10 2.45 -7.02 6.17
CA ILE A 10 2.56 -5.65 5.67
C ILE A 10 2.77 -5.74 4.17
N TYR A 11 2.02 -4.96 3.40
CA TYR A 11 2.16 -4.89 1.96
C TYR A 11 2.52 -3.48 1.52
N PHE A 12 3.24 -3.43 0.40
CA PHE A 12 3.82 -2.23 -0.16
C PHE A 12 3.38 -2.12 -1.61
N VAL A 13 2.87 -0.96 -2.01
CA VAL A 13 2.59 -0.65 -3.41
C VAL A 13 3.70 0.24 -3.91
N ILE A 14 4.47 -0.25 -4.88
CA ILE A 14 5.69 0.38 -5.35
C ILE A 14 5.56 0.59 -6.85
N ASP A 15 5.82 1.81 -7.33
CA ASP A 15 6.20 1.97 -8.72
C ASP A 15 7.71 1.69 -8.84
N ASN A 16 8.10 0.76 -9.70
CA ASN A 16 9.50 0.44 -9.96
C ASN A 16 10.09 1.29 -11.09
N ALA A 17 9.25 1.89 -11.95
CA ALA A 17 9.71 2.76 -13.03
C ALA A 17 10.23 4.09 -12.46
N MET A 18 9.53 4.63 -11.46
CA MET A 18 10.05 5.61 -10.53
C MET A 18 10.08 4.95 -9.16
N PRO A 19 11.25 4.64 -8.55
CA PRO A 19 11.36 3.83 -7.32
C PRO A 19 10.68 4.51 -6.12
N LEU A 20 9.35 4.48 -6.12
CA LEU A 20 8.46 5.29 -5.32
C LEU A 20 7.49 4.38 -4.60
N LEU A 21 7.55 4.46 -3.27
CA LEU A 21 6.59 3.75 -2.42
C LEU A 21 5.28 4.54 -2.38
N LEU A 22 4.30 4.11 -3.15
CA LEU A 22 3.00 4.75 -3.27
C LEU A 22 2.14 4.55 -2.02
N TYR A 23 2.15 3.35 -1.44
CA TYR A 23 1.29 2.98 -0.32
C TYR A 23 1.90 1.91 0.58
N VAL A 24 1.62 1.97 1.88
CA VAL A 24 1.91 0.93 2.87
C VAL A 24 0.61 0.57 3.58
N GLY A 25 0.36 -0.74 3.75
CA GLY A 25 -0.82 -1.21 4.49
C GLY A 25 -0.59 -2.51 5.26
N GLU A 26 -1.43 -2.76 6.27
CA GLU A 26 -1.47 -4.03 7.00
C GLU A 26 -2.70 -4.89 6.69
N THR A 27 -2.54 -6.21 6.79
CA THR A 27 -3.66 -7.15 6.73
C THR A 27 -3.36 -8.44 7.48
N ARG A 28 -4.40 -9.20 7.83
CA ARG A 28 -4.28 -10.62 8.23
C ARG A 28 -4.94 -11.46 7.15
N ARG A 29 -4.31 -12.57 6.73
CA ARG A 29 -4.98 -13.55 5.85
C ARG A 29 -6.10 -14.25 6.64
N SER A 30 -7.31 -13.71 6.54
CA SER A 30 -8.57 -14.43 6.76
C SER A 30 -9.46 -14.30 5.52
N GLY A 31 -8.96 -14.75 4.37
CA GLY A 31 -9.70 -15.07 3.13
C GLY A 31 -10.57 -14.00 2.43
N LYS A 32 -10.92 -12.87 3.04
CA LYS A 32 -12.04 -12.03 2.58
C LYS A 32 -11.69 -10.60 2.15
N ARG A 33 -10.45 -10.11 2.35
CA ARG A 33 -10.22 -8.65 2.28
C ARG A 33 -9.71 -8.08 0.95
N TRP A 34 -9.36 -8.87 -0.05
CA TRP A 34 -9.06 -8.33 -1.40
C TRP A 34 -10.32 -8.01 -2.23
N LYS A 35 -11.52 -8.36 -1.73
CA LYS A 35 -12.81 -8.14 -2.42
C LYS A 35 -13.54 -6.85 -2.05
N GLY A 36 -13.08 -6.08 -1.06
CA GLY A 36 -13.67 -4.77 -0.72
C GLY A 36 -13.14 -3.63 -1.60
N GLU A 37 -13.97 -2.60 -1.81
CA GLU A 37 -13.50 -1.29 -2.26
C GLU A 37 -12.45 -0.78 -1.26
N HIS A 38 -11.22 -0.65 -1.74
CA HIS A 38 -10.13 -0.03 -0.99
C HIS A 38 -9.80 1.26 -1.71
N GLY A 39 -9.74 2.39 -1.00
CA GLY A 39 -9.33 3.68 -1.59
C GLY A 39 -8.02 3.58 -2.38
N CYS A 40 -7.10 2.71 -1.95
CA CYS A 40 -5.88 2.39 -2.69
C CYS A 40 -6.14 1.88 -4.12
N LYS A 41 -7.20 1.09 -4.38
CA LYS A 41 -7.52 0.62 -5.75
C LYS A 41 -7.99 1.76 -6.64
N GLN A 42 -8.78 2.69 -6.10
CA GLN A 42 -9.21 3.87 -6.84
C GLN A 42 -8.01 4.77 -7.16
N TYR A 43 -7.13 5.02 -6.18
CA TYR A 43 -5.90 5.78 -6.41
C TYR A 43 -4.97 5.11 -7.42
N LEU A 44 -4.81 3.78 -7.37
CA LEU A 44 -4.06 3.05 -8.39
C LEU A 44 -4.71 3.16 -9.77
N GLY A 45 -6.03 3.09 -9.87
CA GLY A 45 -6.76 3.31 -11.12
C GLY A 45 -6.48 4.69 -11.71
N SER A 46 -6.63 5.75 -10.91
CA SER A 46 -6.34 7.13 -11.33
C SER A 46 -4.86 7.32 -11.70
N TYR A 47 -3.95 6.75 -10.93
CA TYR A 47 -2.50 6.77 -11.20
C TYR A 47 -2.16 6.09 -12.53
N HIS A 48 -2.77 4.93 -12.80
CA HIS A 48 -2.63 4.20 -14.06
C HIS A 48 -3.14 5.01 -15.25
N SER A 49 -4.37 5.56 -15.15
CA SER A 49 -4.98 6.35 -16.20
C SER A 49 -4.17 7.61 -16.51
N LEU A 50 -3.67 8.30 -15.48
CA LEU A 50 -2.86 9.50 -15.67
C LEU A 50 -1.54 9.18 -16.40
N HIS A 51 -0.82 8.15 -15.96
CA HIS A 51 0.42 7.75 -16.63
C HIS A 51 0.18 7.35 -18.08
N HIS A 52 -0.92 6.63 -18.35
CA HIS A 52 -1.29 6.26 -19.71
C HIS A 52 -1.58 7.49 -20.59
N ASN A 53 -2.40 8.44 -20.10
CA ASN A 53 -2.79 9.64 -20.85
C ASN A 53 -1.60 10.53 -21.22
N TYR A 54 -0.56 10.55 -20.39
CA TYR A 54 0.65 11.35 -20.63
C TYR A 54 1.83 10.53 -21.19
N GLY A 55 1.62 9.25 -21.52
CA GLY A 55 2.68 8.39 -22.05
C GLY A 55 3.84 8.14 -21.09
N LEU A 56 3.60 8.27 -19.78
CA LEU A 56 4.61 8.05 -18.74
C LEU A 56 4.77 6.55 -18.47
N GLN A 57 6.03 6.11 -18.37
CA GLN A 57 6.34 4.75 -17.95
C GLN A 57 5.93 4.55 -16.48
N ARG A 58 5.42 3.36 -16.18
CA ARG A 58 4.99 2.97 -14.85
C ARG A 58 5.10 1.46 -14.70
N GLU A 59 5.62 1.02 -13.57
CA GLU A 59 5.77 -0.40 -13.22
C GLU A 59 5.30 -0.63 -11.78
N VAL A 60 3.97 -0.60 -11.58
CA VAL A 60 3.37 -0.77 -10.26
C VAL A 60 3.34 -2.25 -9.88
N SER A 61 3.96 -2.57 -8.75
CA SER A 61 3.98 -3.90 -8.14
C SER A 61 3.51 -3.84 -6.69
N ILE A 62 3.07 -5.01 -6.17
CA ILE A 62 2.69 -5.16 -4.77
C ILE A 62 3.60 -6.19 -4.12
N ALA A 63 4.39 -5.75 -3.14
CA ALA A 63 5.28 -6.60 -2.36
C ALA A 63 4.67 -6.92 -0.99
N PHE A 64 4.92 -8.12 -0.49
CA PHE A 64 4.40 -8.59 0.80
C PHE A 64 5.54 -8.97 1.74
N TRP A 65 5.50 -8.43 2.95
CA TRP A 65 6.38 -8.84 4.05
C TRP A 65 5.59 -9.67 5.07
N TRP A 66 5.95 -10.94 5.15
CA TRP A 66 5.21 -11.98 5.88
C TRP A 66 5.60 -12.12 7.35
N ASP A 67 6.74 -11.53 7.78
CA ASP A 67 7.19 -11.57 9.18
C ASP A 67 6.63 -10.41 10.00
N ALA A 68 5.47 -9.88 9.60
CA ALA A 68 4.83 -8.79 10.30
C ALA A 68 4.32 -9.24 11.68
N PRO A 69 4.27 -8.33 12.68
CA PRO A 69 3.76 -8.67 14.01
C PRO A 69 2.35 -9.27 13.94
N ILE A 70 2.14 -10.40 14.62
CA ILE A 70 0.81 -11.03 14.71
C ILE A 70 -0.18 -10.16 15.51
N PRO A 71 0.20 -9.55 16.65
CA PRO A 71 -0.68 -8.62 17.38
C PRO A 71 -1.04 -7.41 16.51
N ARG A 72 -2.34 -7.11 16.41
CA ARG A 72 -2.84 -6.01 15.58
C ARG A 72 -2.21 -4.68 15.95
N ARG A 73 -2.13 -4.35 17.24
CA ARG A 73 -1.59 -3.07 17.71
C ARG A 73 -0.14 -2.87 17.28
N SER A 74 0.74 -3.84 17.57
CA SER A 74 2.15 -3.79 17.18
C SER A 74 2.33 -3.68 15.65
N ARG A 75 1.46 -4.33 14.88
CA ARG A 75 1.50 -4.24 13.42
C ARG A 75 1.03 -2.87 12.90
N GLN A 76 0.02 -2.27 13.51
CA GLN A 76 -0.43 -0.92 13.15
C GLN A 76 0.59 0.15 13.53
N GLU A 77 1.26 0.00 14.67
CA GLU A 77 2.37 0.86 15.07
C GLU A 77 3.53 0.76 14.07
N LEU A 78 3.86 -0.46 13.64
CA LEU A 78 4.85 -0.70 12.59
C LEU A 78 4.40 -0.09 11.25
N GLU A 79 3.19 -0.37 10.78
CA GLU A 79 2.59 0.22 9.57
C GLU A 79 2.71 1.76 9.60
N LEU A 80 2.27 2.40 10.68
CA LEU A 80 2.37 3.86 10.83
C LEU A 80 3.82 4.34 10.78
N SER A 81 4.74 3.65 11.45
CA SER A 81 6.16 4.03 11.42
C SER A 81 6.76 3.97 10.00
N LEU A 82 6.35 2.99 9.19
CA LEU A 82 6.78 2.84 7.81
C LEU A 82 6.15 3.92 6.92
N ILE A 83 4.85 4.21 7.11
CA ILE A 83 4.14 5.29 6.42
C ILE A 83 4.83 6.64 6.66
N LEU A 84 5.17 6.95 7.92
CA LEU A 84 5.81 8.22 8.28
C LEU A 84 7.27 8.30 7.84
N LYS A 85 7.99 7.15 7.85
CA LYS A 85 9.38 7.06 7.41
C LYS A 85 9.52 7.36 5.92
N TRP A 86 8.72 6.70 5.08
CA TRP A 86 8.81 6.84 3.62
C TRP A 86 7.86 7.88 3.05
N ARG A 87 6.93 8.39 3.85
CA ARG A 87 5.96 9.42 3.48
C ARG A 87 5.20 9.05 2.20
N SER A 88 4.72 7.82 2.12
CA SER A 88 3.99 7.29 0.96
C SER A 88 2.79 8.17 0.62
N PRO A 89 2.64 8.63 -0.64
CA PRO A 89 1.67 9.66 -1.01
C PRO A 89 0.21 9.20 -0.96
N PHE A 90 -0.07 7.89 -1.09
CA PHE A 90 -1.45 7.38 -1.04
C PHE A 90 -1.93 7.07 0.37
N ASN A 91 -1.07 7.18 1.37
CA ASN A 91 -1.47 7.06 2.77
C ASN A 91 -2.03 8.37 3.29
N LYS A 92 -3.23 8.31 3.89
CA LYS A 92 -3.94 9.48 4.41
C LYS A 92 -3.17 10.26 5.47
N GLU A 93 -2.30 9.56 6.20
CA GLU A 93 -1.41 10.11 7.21
C GLU A 93 -0.44 11.15 6.61
N ASN A 94 -0.23 11.14 5.30
CA ASN A 94 0.63 12.08 4.59
C ASN A 94 -0.14 13.12 3.74
N TRP A 95 -1.48 13.18 3.81
CA TRP A 95 -2.27 14.12 3.01
C TRP A 95 -2.01 15.59 3.35
N GLU A 96 -1.69 15.91 4.61
CA GLU A 96 -1.28 17.28 4.98
C GLU A 96 -0.04 17.73 4.18
N ARG A 97 0.83 16.78 3.81
CA ARG A 97 2.08 17.04 3.10
C ARG A 97 1.93 16.99 1.58
N TRP A 98 1.17 16.04 1.06
CA TRP A 98 1.08 15.77 -0.39
C TRP A 98 -0.26 16.18 -1.01
N GLY A 99 -1.25 16.55 -0.20
CA GLY A 99 -2.64 16.62 -0.61
C GLY A 99 -3.29 15.24 -0.70
N GLN A 100 -4.61 15.22 -0.88
CA GLN A 100 -5.34 14.00 -1.21
C GLN A 100 -5.07 13.64 -2.69
N PRO A 101 -4.52 12.45 -2.99
CA PRO A 101 -4.26 12.05 -4.36
C PRO A 101 -5.56 11.97 -5.17
N PHE A 102 -5.58 12.64 -6.32
CA PHE A 102 -6.67 12.62 -7.29
C PHE A 102 -8.01 13.20 -6.80
N GLY A 103 -7.99 14.05 -5.76
CA GLY A 103 -9.14 14.81 -5.28
C GLY A 103 -9.59 14.41 -3.89
#